data_AF-X1J2Z8-F1
#
_entry.id   AF-X1J2Z8-F1
#
_cell.length_a   1.000
_cell.length_b   1.000
_cell.length_c   1.000
_cell.angle_alpha   90.00
_cell.angle_beta   90.00
_cell.angle_gamma   90.00
#
_symmetry.space_group_name_H-M   'P 1'
#
loop_
_entity.id
_entity.type
_entity.pdbx_description
1 polymer ?
#
loop_
_entity_poly.entity_id
_entity_poly.type
_entity_poly.pdbx_seq_one_letter_code
_entity_poly.pdbx_strand_id
1 'polypeptide(L)'
;KIGHSNTYVIGLASYGVSLLLNLFIVNAFQFYLTSILNGVSVTLFLIMLSPVLADCYDEIAVKLKKHHETTLIGIRNFFVRTSVVFQSFIIAIIHALTIYDPIDVSHQFDALVGLRIIQGLIPFIFCIVGALIFYKWFDLKSIKKQEVTSKLRELGL
;
A
#
# COMPACT_ATOMS: atom_id res chain seq x y z
N LYS A 1 3.94 8.52 22.09
CA LYS A 1 4.63 8.05 20.86
C LYS A 1 3.60 7.28 20.02
N ILE A 2 3.32 7.73 18.80
CA ILE A 2 2.30 7.13 17.90
C ILE A 2 2.70 5.67 17.62
N GLY A 3 1.79 4.71 17.85
CA GLY A 3 2.08 3.28 17.68
C GLY A 3 2.27 2.88 16.21
N HIS A 4 3.01 1.79 15.95
CA HIS A 4 3.38 1.34 14.59
C HIS A 4 2.17 1.23 13.65
N SER A 5 1.08 0.62 14.12
CA SER A 5 -0.17 0.49 13.38
C SER A 5 -0.78 1.83 12.96
N ASN A 6 -0.81 2.82 13.87
CA ASN A 6 -1.38 4.13 13.56
C ASN A 6 -0.49 4.89 12.57
N THR A 7 0.83 4.82 12.73
CA THR A 7 1.78 5.43 11.78
C THR A 7 1.67 4.79 10.40
N TYR A 8 1.47 3.47 10.33
CA TYR A 8 1.22 2.76 9.08
C TYR A 8 -0.05 3.26 8.37
N VAL A 9 -1.17 3.39 9.09
CA VAL A 9 -2.43 3.92 8.54
C VAL A 9 -2.26 5.34 8.04
N ILE A 10 -1.63 6.21 8.84
CA ILE A 10 -1.41 7.61 8.48
C ILE A 10 -0.54 7.70 7.23
N GLY A 11 0.54 6.91 7.15
CA GLY A 11 1.41 6.85 5.98
C GLY A 11 0.71 6.34 4.73
N LEU A 12 -0.12 5.30 4.86
CA LEU A 12 -0.85 4.74 3.73
C LEU A 12 -1.93 5.72 3.23
N ALA A 13 -2.64 6.38 4.15
CA ALA A 13 -3.63 7.39 3.82
C ALA A 13 -2.99 8.64 3.19
N SER A 14 -1.89 9.13 3.76
CA SER A 14 -1.16 10.28 3.20
C SER A 14 -0.59 9.97 1.81
N TYR A 15 -0.09 8.75 1.60
CA TYR A 15 0.36 8.30 0.29
C TYR A 15 -0.78 8.27 -0.72
N GLY A 16 -1.95 7.73 -0.34
CA GLY A 16 -3.15 7.79 -1.17
C GLY A 16 -3.49 9.23 -1.59
N VAL A 17 -3.62 10.14 -0.62
CA VAL A 17 -3.95 11.55 -0.89
C VAL A 17 -2.90 12.22 -1.78
N SER A 18 -1.62 11.91 -1.58
CA SER A 18 -0.53 12.41 -2.43
C SER A 18 -0.69 11.95 -3.89
N LEU A 19 -1.05 10.68 -4.11
CA LEU A 19 -1.29 10.14 -5.46
C LEU A 19 -2.50 10.80 -6.13
N LEU A 20 -3.52 11.20 -5.38
CA LEU A 20 -4.67 11.91 -5.93
C LEU A 20 -4.25 13.22 -6.64
N LEU A 21 -3.18 13.88 -6.16
CA LEU A 21 -2.65 15.09 -6.80
C LEU A 21 -2.14 14.84 -8.22
N ASN A 22 -1.81 13.60 -8.59
CA ASN A 22 -1.38 13.26 -9.94
C ASN A 22 -2.48 13.54 -11.00
N LEU A 23 -3.76 13.61 -10.60
CA LEU A 23 -4.86 13.98 -11.49
C LEU A 23 -4.75 15.41 -12.03
N PHE A 24 -4.10 16.30 -11.28
CA PHE A 24 -4.07 17.72 -11.55
C PHE A 24 -2.74 18.20 -12.14
N ILE A 25 -1.85 17.28 -12.52
CA ILE A 25 -0.56 17.63 -13.10
C ILE A 25 -0.76 18.18 -14.52
N VAL A 26 -0.25 19.39 -14.73
CA VAL A 26 -0.22 20.09 -16.03
C VAL A 26 1.22 20.47 -16.40
N ASN A 27 2.06 20.81 -15.42
CA ASN A 27 3.40 21.33 -15.65
C ASN A 27 4.50 20.44 -15.05
N ALA A 28 5.70 20.49 -15.62
CA ALA A 28 6.87 19.75 -15.11
C ALA A 28 7.18 20.09 -13.63
N PHE A 29 7.04 21.36 -13.24
CA PHE A 29 7.23 21.77 -11.85
C PHE A 29 6.25 21.08 -10.89
N GLN A 30 4.96 20.98 -11.26
CA GLN A 30 3.97 20.27 -10.47
C GLN A 30 4.30 18.79 -10.35
N PHE A 31 4.78 18.17 -11.44
CA PHE A 31 5.22 16.78 -11.46
C PHE A 31 6.36 16.51 -10.48
N TYR A 32 7.37 17.38 -10.41
CA TYR A 32 8.47 17.23 -9.45
C TYR A 32 7.98 17.39 -8.01
N LEU A 33 7.12 18.38 -7.75
CA LEU A 33 6.58 18.62 -6.41
C LEU A 33 5.73 17.45 -5.91
N THR A 34 4.83 16.92 -6.75
CA THR A 34 4.02 15.75 -6.40
C THR A 34 4.87 14.49 -6.25
N SER A 35 5.93 14.33 -7.05
CA SER A 35 6.86 13.21 -6.94
C SER A 35 7.62 13.20 -5.61
N ILE A 36 8.05 14.37 -5.12
CA ILE A 36 8.67 14.50 -3.79
C ILE A 36 7.67 14.11 -2.70
N LEU A 37 6.45 14.62 -2.77
CA LEU A 37 5.39 14.30 -1.79
C LEU A 37 5.05 12.80 -1.78
N ASN A 38 4.96 12.19 -2.97
CA ASN A 38 4.75 10.75 -3.14
C ASN A 38 5.90 9.96 -2.49
N GLY A 39 7.15 10.38 -2.71
CA GLY A 39 8.34 9.75 -2.13
C GLY A 39 8.39 9.81 -0.60
N VAL A 40 8.06 10.97 -0.01
CA VAL A 40 8.00 11.12 1.45
C VAL A 40 6.87 10.27 2.04
N SER A 41 5.69 10.32 1.45
CA SER A 41 4.51 9.60 1.96
C SER A 41 4.64 8.08 1.84
N VAL A 42 5.16 7.58 0.70
CA VAL A 42 5.37 6.14 0.52
C VAL A 42 6.39 5.59 1.52
N THR A 43 7.43 6.37 1.82
CA THR A 43 8.47 5.97 2.78
C THR A 43 7.89 5.83 4.18
N LEU A 44 7.01 6.73 4.59
CA LEU A 44 6.34 6.65 5.90
C LEU A 44 5.55 5.35 6.07
N PHE A 45 4.84 4.92 5.03
CA PHE A 45 4.11 3.65 5.00
C PHE A 45 5.08 2.44 4.97
N LEU A 46 6.08 2.45 4.10
CA LEU A 46 6.98 1.31 3.88
C LEU A 46 7.85 1.00 5.11
N ILE A 47 8.33 2.03 5.82
CA ILE A 47 9.12 1.82 7.04
C ILE A 47 8.28 1.13 8.13
N MET A 48 6.98 1.43 8.20
CA MET A 48 6.08 0.82 9.19
C MET A 48 5.57 -0.56 8.77
N LEU A 49 5.73 -0.96 7.51
CA LEU A 49 5.31 -2.27 7.04
C LEU A 49 6.07 -3.40 7.74
N SER A 50 7.40 -3.29 7.87
CA SER A 50 8.23 -4.28 8.54
C SER A 50 7.82 -4.56 10.00
N PRO A 51 7.71 -3.54 10.89
CA PRO A 51 7.30 -3.79 12.27
C PRO A 51 5.85 -4.27 12.40
N VAL A 52 4.94 -3.83 11.51
CA VAL A 52 3.56 -4.35 11.48
C VAL A 52 3.53 -5.83 11.12
N LEU A 53 4.31 -6.25 10.14
CA LEU A 53 4.41 -7.66 9.75
C LEU A 53 5.06 -8.51 10.83
N ALA A 54 6.11 -7.99 11.49
CA ALA A 54 6.73 -8.66 12.63
C ALA A 54 5.71 -8.91 13.76
N ASP A 55 4.91 -7.90 14.11
CA ASP A 55 3.85 -8.04 15.13
C ASP A 55 2.84 -9.16 14.76
N CYS A 56 2.51 -9.31 13.47
CA CYS A 56 1.64 -10.41 13.00
C CYS A 56 2.33 -11.78 13.04
N TYR A 57 3.62 -11.86 12.68
CA TYR A 57 4.38 -13.10 12.70
C TYR A 57 4.58 -13.59 14.14
N ASP A 58 4.87 -12.69 15.06
CA ASP A 58 4.96 -12.94 16.50
C ASP A 58 3.65 -13.53 17.05
N GLU A 59 2.50 -12.94 16.70
CA GLU A 59 1.19 -13.46 17.12
C GLU A 59 0.96 -14.89 16.62
N ILE A 60 1.33 -15.18 15.37
CA ILE A 60 1.20 -16.52 14.79
C ILE A 60 2.19 -17.49 15.44
N ALA A 61 3.42 -17.06 15.72
CA ALA A 61 4.43 -17.87 16.39
C ALA A 61 3.98 -18.28 17.80
N VAL A 62 3.34 -17.37 18.56
CA VAL A 62 2.72 -17.70 19.86
C VAL A 62 1.60 -18.73 19.70
N LYS A 63 0.73 -18.57 18.70
CA LYS A 63 -0.39 -19.50 18.47
C LYS A 63 0.08 -20.90 18.07
N LEU A 64 1.13 -20.99 17.25
CA LEU A 64 1.67 -22.25 16.74
C LEU A 64 2.81 -22.82 17.60
N LYS A 65 3.28 -22.06 18.61
CA LYS A 65 4.45 -22.37 19.44
C LYS A 65 5.71 -22.65 18.63
N LYS A 66 5.83 -22.04 17.44
CA LYS A 66 6.94 -22.23 16.52
C LYS A 66 7.02 -21.09 15.52
N HIS A 67 8.24 -20.70 15.14
CA HIS A 67 8.49 -19.74 14.07
C HIS A 67 8.16 -20.33 12.70
N HIS A 68 7.26 -19.64 11.98
CA HIS A 68 6.84 -19.99 10.62
C HIS A 68 7.02 -18.82 9.63
N GLU A 69 7.87 -17.85 9.96
CA GLU A 69 8.08 -16.63 9.21
C GLU A 69 8.35 -16.87 7.71
N THR A 70 9.22 -17.82 7.38
CA THR A 70 9.54 -18.15 5.98
C THR A 70 8.32 -18.59 5.19
N THR A 71 7.44 -19.38 5.81
CA THR A 71 6.20 -19.84 5.15
C THR A 71 5.23 -18.68 4.95
N LEU A 72 5.09 -17.81 5.96
CA LEU A 72 4.21 -16.64 5.90
C LEU A 72 4.71 -15.61 4.88
N ILE A 73 6.03 -15.41 4.78
CA ILE A 73 6.67 -14.59 3.74
C ILE A 73 6.37 -15.17 2.35
N GLY A 74 6.41 -16.49 2.19
CA GLY A 74 6.03 -17.18 0.95
C GLY A 74 4.58 -16.88 0.55
N ILE A 75 3.64 -17.05 1.48
CA ILE A 75 2.21 -16.74 1.25
C ILE A 75 2.02 -15.26 0.89
N ARG A 76 2.64 -14.34 1.63
CA ARG A 76 2.59 -12.90 1.33
C ARG A 76 3.10 -12.61 -0.08
N ASN A 77 4.25 -13.18 -0.44
CA ASN A 77 4.86 -12.95 -1.74
C ASN A 77 3.98 -13.44 -2.89
N PHE A 78 3.26 -14.55 -2.71
CA PHE A 78 2.26 -15.00 -3.68
C PHE A 78 1.21 -13.90 -3.94
N PHE A 79 0.57 -13.36 -2.90
CA PHE A 79 -0.43 -12.30 -3.06
C PHE A 79 0.14 -11.00 -3.66
N VAL A 80 1.36 -10.61 -3.27
CA VAL A 80 2.04 -9.44 -3.85
C VAL A 80 2.32 -9.64 -5.34
N ARG A 81 2.72 -10.84 -5.77
CA ARG A 81 2.94 -11.13 -7.19
C ARG A 81 1.63 -11.15 -7.96
N THR A 82 0.58 -11.74 -7.39
CA THR A 82 -0.75 -11.72 -7.99
C THR A 82 -1.30 -10.29 -8.12
N SER A 83 -1.05 -9.39 -7.16
CA SER A 83 -1.51 -8.00 -7.26
C SER A 83 -0.87 -7.24 -8.44
N VAL A 84 0.38 -7.54 -8.78
CA VAL A 84 1.05 -6.96 -9.97
C VAL A 84 0.36 -7.40 -11.26
N VAL A 85 -0.11 -8.66 -11.33
CA VAL A 85 -0.88 -9.14 -12.48
C VAL A 85 -2.20 -8.38 -12.61
N PHE A 86 -2.93 -8.20 -11.51
CA PHE A 86 -4.16 -7.38 -11.51
C PHE A 86 -3.90 -5.93 -11.90
N GLN A 87 -2.77 -5.34 -11.49
CA GLN A 87 -2.37 -4.01 -11.92
C GLN A 87 -2.20 -3.93 -13.45
N SER A 88 -1.58 -4.92 -14.09
CA SER A 88 -1.47 -4.98 -15.55
C SER A 88 -2.83 -5.07 -16.24
N PHE A 89 -3.77 -5.85 -15.70
CA PHE A 89 -5.14 -5.91 -16.21
C PHE A 89 -5.86 -4.56 -16.11
N ILE A 90 -5.73 -3.86 -14.99
CA ILE A 90 -6.31 -2.53 -14.80
C ILE A 90 -5.78 -1.56 -15.87
N ILE A 91 -4.46 -1.54 -16.09
CA ILE A 91 -3.84 -0.68 -17.10
C ILE A 91 -4.39 -0.99 -18.49
N ALA A 92 -4.46 -2.28 -18.86
CA ALA A 92 -4.97 -2.71 -20.16
C ALA A 92 -6.45 -2.30 -20.37
N ILE A 93 -7.28 -2.46 -19.34
CA ILE A 93 -8.70 -2.04 -19.38
C ILE A 93 -8.80 -0.53 -19.59
N ILE A 94 -8.04 0.27 -18.83
CA ILE A 94 -8.11 1.73 -18.96
C ILE A 94 -7.62 2.18 -20.33
N HIS A 95 -6.52 1.63 -20.85
CA HIS A 95 -6.04 1.96 -22.20
C HIS A 95 -7.07 1.63 -23.28
N ALA A 96 -7.78 0.49 -23.15
CA ALA A 96 -8.85 0.12 -24.06
C ALA A 96 -10.06 1.08 -23.97
N LEU A 97 -10.42 1.51 -22.77
CA LEU A 97 -11.52 2.45 -22.55
C LEU A 97 -11.20 3.88 -23.01
N THR A 98 -9.94 4.30 -22.93
CA THR A 98 -9.51 5.65 -23.31
C THR A 98 -8.95 5.74 -24.72
N ILE A 99 -9.09 4.67 -25.52
CA ILE A 99 -8.66 4.62 -26.93
C ILE A 99 -7.22 5.12 -27.06
N TYR A 100 -6.34 4.65 -26.17
CA TYR A 100 -4.94 5.05 -26.20
C TYR A 100 -4.27 4.50 -27.47
N ASP A 101 -3.94 5.38 -28.41
CA ASP A 101 -3.14 5.07 -29.58
C ASP A 101 -1.85 5.92 -29.56
N PRO A 102 -0.65 5.31 -29.53
CA PRO A 102 0.60 6.07 -29.59
C PRO A 102 0.89 6.69 -30.96
N ILE A 103 0.17 6.28 -32.01
CA ILE A 103 0.33 6.72 -33.41
C ILE A 103 -0.73 7.77 -33.77
N ASP A 104 -1.97 7.60 -33.29
CA ASP A 104 -3.07 8.53 -33.55
C ASP A 104 -3.31 9.52 -32.39
N VAL A 105 -3.09 10.79 -32.67
CA VAL A 105 -3.27 11.89 -31.71
C VAL A 105 -4.71 12.39 -31.62
N SER A 106 -5.63 11.86 -32.41
CA SER A 106 -7.06 12.25 -32.40
C SER A 106 -7.72 12.08 -31.02
N HIS A 107 -7.28 11.10 -30.23
CA HIS A 107 -7.80 10.78 -28.90
C HIS A 107 -6.86 11.22 -27.76
N GLN A 108 -5.97 12.19 -28.00
CA GLN A 108 -4.97 12.62 -27.00
C GLN A 108 -5.59 13.08 -25.66
N PHE A 109 -6.78 13.69 -25.69
CA PHE A 109 -7.47 14.09 -24.46
C PHE A 109 -7.91 12.89 -23.63
N ASP A 110 -8.57 11.91 -24.26
CA ASP A 110 -9.05 10.69 -23.58
C ASP A 110 -7.87 9.87 -23.04
N ALA A 111 -6.81 9.73 -23.83
CA ALA A 111 -5.55 9.12 -23.42
C ALA A 111 -4.94 9.76 -22.17
N LEU A 112 -4.94 11.11 -22.10
CA LEU A 112 -4.44 11.85 -20.94
C LEU A 112 -5.30 11.61 -19.69
N VAL A 113 -6.63 11.54 -19.85
CA VAL A 113 -7.55 11.20 -18.76
C VAL A 113 -7.28 9.78 -18.26
N GLY A 114 -7.07 8.81 -19.16
CA GLY A 114 -6.70 7.44 -18.81
C GLY A 114 -5.42 7.36 -18.00
N LEU A 115 -4.37 8.06 -18.43
CA LEU A 115 -3.11 8.13 -17.71
C LEU A 115 -3.29 8.69 -16.29
N ARG A 116 -4.05 9.77 -16.15
CA ARG A 116 -4.38 10.39 -14.85
C ARG A 116 -5.12 9.40 -13.94
N ILE A 117 -6.08 8.65 -14.47
CA ILE A 117 -6.82 7.64 -13.70
C ILE A 117 -5.88 6.53 -13.19
N ILE A 118 -4.98 6.02 -14.03
CA ILE A 118 -4.02 4.96 -13.67
C ILE A 118 -3.00 5.45 -12.63
N GLN A 119 -2.49 6.68 -12.77
CA GLN A 119 -1.42 7.21 -11.91
C GLN A 119 -1.94 7.87 -10.63
N GLY A 120 -3.22 8.25 -10.58
CA GLY A 120 -3.80 9.00 -9.47
C GLY A 120 -5.01 8.33 -8.85
N LEU A 121 -6.14 8.32 -9.57
CA LEU A 121 -7.44 7.94 -8.99
C LEU A 121 -7.46 6.49 -8.49
N ILE A 122 -7.01 5.54 -9.31
CA ILE A 122 -7.05 4.12 -8.96
C ILE A 122 -6.14 3.84 -7.75
N PRO A 123 -4.85 4.22 -7.75
CA PRO A 123 -3.98 4.04 -6.59
C PRO A 123 -4.51 4.72 -5.33
N PHE A 124 -5.09 5.93 -5.44
CA PHE A 124 -5.72 6.63 -4.33
C PHE A 124 -6.82 5.77 -3.68
N ILE A 125 -7.74 5.23 -4.47
CA ILE A 125 -8.84 4.40 -3.96
C ILE A 125 -8.30 3.19 -3.20
N PHE A 126 -7.34 2.45 -3.79
CA PHE A 126 -6.75 1.27 -3.13
C PHE A 126 -6.00 1.64 -1.84
N CYS A 127 -5.27 2.75 -1.81
CA CYS A 127 -4.56 3.20 -0.61
C CYS A 127 -5.54 3.60 0.51
N ILE A 128 -6.58 4.38 0.19
CA ILE A 128 -7.57 4.82 1.18
C ILE A 128 -8.39 3.64 1.70
N VAL A 129 -8.87 2.76 0.82
CA VAL A 129 -9.59 1.55 1.24
C VAL A 129 -8.70 0.66 2.10
N GLY A 130 -7.44 0.45 1.70
CA GLY A 130 -6.46 -0.30 2.50
C GLY A 130 -6.20 0.33 3.87
N ALA A 131 -6.08 1.65 3.95
CA ALA A 131 -5.90 2.38 5.20
C ALA A 131 -7.12 2.25 6.12
N LEU A 132 -8.34 2.36 5.57
CA LEU A 132 -9.59 2.18 6.32
C LEU A 132 -9.76 0.75 6.84
N ILE A 133 -9.46 -0.24 6.00
CA ILE A 133 -9.46 -1.65 6.39
C ILE A 133 -8.50 -1.86 7.55
N PHE A 134 -7.25 -1.43 7.39
CA PHE A 134 -6.24 -1.63 8.41
C PHE A 134 -6.56 -0.87 9.70
N TYR A 135 -7.07 0.36 9.61
CA TYR A 135 -7.49 1.14 10.77
C TYR A 135 -8.57 0.43 11.59
N LYS A 136 -9.57 -0.14 10.91
CA LYS A 136 -10.74 -0.76 11.53
C LYS A 136 -10.45 -2.15 12.09
N TRP A 137 -9.70 -2.99 11.37
CA TRP A 137 -9.55 -4.41 11.72
C TRP A 137 -8.20 -4.77 12.36
N PHE A 138 -7.19 -3.90 12.32
CA PHE A 138 -5.93 -4.20 12.98
C PHE A 138 -6.04 -3.98 14.50
N ASP A 139 -5.94 -5.07 15.26
CA ASP A 139 -6.20 -5.13 16.71
C ASP A 139 -4.93 -5.32 17.56
N LEU A 140 -3.77 -5.59 16.96
CA LEU A 140 -2.48 -5.75 17.63
C LEU A 140 -1.96 -4.40 18.15
N LYS A 141 -2.63 -3.86 19.17
CA LYS A 141 -2.37 -2.56 19.79
C LYS A 141 -2.16 -2.74 21.29
N SER A 142 -1.22 -1.97 21.84
CA SER A 142 -0.98 -1.81 23.29
C SER A 142 -0.99 -3.15 24.06
N ILE A 143 -2.07 -3.48 24.76
CA ILE A 143 -2.21 -4.64 25.65
C ILE A 143 -1.99 -5.96 24.90
N LYS A 144 -2.66 -6.16 23.76
CA LYS A 144 -2.54 -7.41 22.99
C LYS A 144 -1.10 -7.65 22.53
N LYS A 145 -0.39 -6.58 22.17
CA LYS A 145 1.01 -6.64 21.79
C LYS A 145 1.91 -7.05 22.97
N GLN A 146 1.71 -6.46 24.15
CA GLN A 146 2.46 -6.82 25.35
C GLN A 146 2.23 -8.28 25.75
N GLU A 147 1.00 -8.76 25.64
CA GLU A 147 0.65 -10.16 25.90
C GLU A 147 1.38 -11.12 24.95
N VAL A 148 1.39 -10.83 23.65
CA VAL A 148 2.13 -11.62 22.65
C VAL A 148 3.62 -11.64 22.97
N THR A 149 4.23 -10.49 23.29
CA THR A 149 5.66 -10.42 23.64
C THR A 149 5.99 -11.20 24.92
N SER A 150 5.13 -11.18 25.94
CA SER A 150 5.35 -11.99 27.16
C SER A 150 5.31 -13.49 26.83
N LYS A 151 4.31 -13.92 26.05
CA LYS A 151 4.15 -15.33 25.68
C LYS A 151 5.31 -15.85 24.82
N LEU A 152 5.85 -15.03 23.91
CA LEU A 152 7.06 -15.40 23.17
C LEU A 152 8.22 -15.70 24.11
N ARG A 153 8.46 -14.81 25.09
CA ARG A 153 9.51 -14.99 26.08
C ARG A 153 9.31 -16.24 26.94
N GLU A 154 8.07 -16.53 27.35
CA GLU A 154 7.72 -17.75 28.09
C GLU A 154 7.96 -19.02 27.28
N LEU A 155 7.79 -18.96 25.96
CA LEU A 155 8.02 -20.08 25.04
C LEU A 155 9.50 -20.22 24.61
N GLY A 156 10.36 -19.25 24.95
CA GLY A 156 11.75 -19.22 24.50
C GLY A 156 11.88 -19.00 22.99
N LEU A 157 10.92 -18.28 22.39
CA LEU A 157 10.84 -17.96 20.96
C LEU A 157 11.21 -16.49 20.69
#